data_AF-A0A380DZL0-F1
#
_entry.id   AF-A0A380DZL0-F1
#
_cell.length_a   1.000
_cell.length_b   1.000
_cell.length_c   1.000
_cell.angle_alpha   90.00
_cell.angle_beta   90.00
_cell.angle_gamma   90.00
#
_symmetry.space_group_name_H-M   'P 1'
#
loop_
_entity.id
_entity.type
_entity.pdbx_description
1 polymer ?
#
loop_
_entity_poly.entity_id
_entity_poly.type
_entity_poly.pdbx_seq_one_letter_code
_entity_poly.pdbx_strand_id
1 'polypeptide(L)'
;MVPFFLIYMLKDHEKFIPAVAKFFKGERKVFFVDLLTDLNFTLKSYIQGQVTVSVILGIFLYIGYSIIDLPYIPLLVLFAGVANLIPFLGSWLSFAPAAILGIIDSPTTFIWVCIITLIAHQLEGNIITPNVMGKS
;
A
#
# COMPACT_ATOMS: atom_id res chain seq x y z
N MET A 1 11.89 11.53 21.63
CA MET A 1 12.51 10.28 22.14
C MET A 1 11.72 9.05 21.72
N VAL A 2 10.39 9.04 21.87
CA VAL A 2 9.50 7.95 21.40
C VAL A 2 9.68 7.55 19.92
N PRO A 3 9.86 8.47 18.95
CA PRO A 3 9.98 8.10 17.53
C PRO A 3 11.30 7.38 17.21
N PHE A 4 12.39 7.80 17.84
CA PHE A 4 13.71 7.18 17.66
C PHE A 4 13.75 5.76 18.21
N PHE A 5 13.09 5.52 19.35
CA PHE A 5 12.98 4.19 19.95
C PHE A 5 12.18 3.25 19.05
N LEU A 6 11.07 3.72 18.48
CA LEU A 6 10.25 3.00 17.51
C LEU A 6 11.03 2.64 16.24
N ILE A 7 11.79 3.58 15.67
CA ILE A 7 12.63 3.34 14.50
C ILE A 7 13.73 2.31 14.79
N TYR A 8 14.37 2.38 15.97
CA TYR A 8 15.39 1.41 16.36
C TYR A 8 14.82 0.01 16.58
N MET A 9 13.62 -0.08 17.16
CA MET A 9 12.89 -1.34 17.31
C MET A 9 12.47 -1.95 15.97
N LEU A 10 12.06 -1.11 15.01
CA LEU A 10 11.76 -1.53 13.63
C LEU A 10 13.03 -2.02 12.91
N LYS A 11 14.16 -1.37 13.15
CA LYS A 11 15.46 -1.72 12.56
C LYS A 11 16.01 -3.04 13.13
N ASP A 12 15.95 -3.23 14.46
CA ASP A 12 16.37 -4.45 15.17
C ASP A 12 15.22 -5.48 15.34
N HIS A 13 14.34 -5.59 14.35
CA HIS A 13 13.15 -6.47 14.36
C HIS A 13 13.44 -7.92 14.82
N GLU A 14 14.57 -8.49 14.42
CA GLU A 14 15.06 -9.84 14.83
C GLU A 14 15.25 -9.99 16.35
N LYS A 15 15.58 -8.90 17.06
CA LYS A 15 15.81 -8.90 18.52
C LYS A 15 14.56 -8.53 19.32
N PHE A 16 13.52 -8.03 18.66
CA PHE A 16 12.30 -7.56 19.30
C PHE A 16 11.51 -8.71 19.95
N ILE A 17 11.26 -9.79 19.19
CA ILE A 17 10.52 -10.96 19.69
C ILE A 17 11.22 -11.58 20.93
N PRO A 18 12.54 -11.87 20.91
CA PRO A 18 13.24 -12.36 22.10
C PRO A 18 13.23 -11.39 23.29
N ALA A 19 13.28 -10.07 23.04
CA ALA A 19 13.27 -9.06 24.09
C ALA A 19 11.91 -8.98 24.80
N VAL A 20 10.81 -9.01 24.04
CA VAL A 20 9.44 -9.00 24.59
C VAL A 20 9.12 -10.35 25.26
N ALA A 21 9.58 -11.46 24.69
CA ALA A 21 9.37 -12.79 25.25
C ALA A 21 10.02 -13.00 26.63
N LYS A 22 11.01 -12.19 27.02
CA LYS A 22 11.63 -12.24 28.37
C LYS A 22 10.66 -11.88 29.50
N PHE A 23 9.59 -11.14 29.20
CA PHE A 23 8.57 -10.79 30.19
C PHE A 23 7.59 -11.94 30.49
N PHE A 24 7.62 -13.02 29.69
CA PHE A 24 6.74 -14.18 29.83
C PHE A 24 7.52 -15.44 30.23
N LYS A 25 6.86 -16.40 30.90
CA LYS A 25 7.45 -17.68 31.35
C LYS A 25 6.54 -18.86 31.00
N GLY A 26 7.14 -20.04 30.87
CA GLY A 26 6.44 -21.30 30.59
C GLY A 26 5.69 -21.26 29.26
N GLU A 27 4.51 -21.89 29.21
CA GLU A 27 3.65 -22.00 28.03
C GLU A 27 3.27 -20.64 27.43
N ARG A 28 3.09 -19.60 28.25
CA ARG A 28 2.75 -18.25 27.76
C ARG A 28 3.86 -17.63 26.90
N LYS A 29 5.12 -17.97 27.19
CA LYS A 29 6.26 -17.49 26.41
C LYS A 29 6.28 -18.11 25.03
N VAL A 30 6.02 -19.42 24.94
CA VAL A 30 5.95 -20.17 23.68
C VAL A 30 4.84 -19.59 22.82
N PHE A 31 3.62 -19.48 23.38
CA PHE A 31 2.48 -18.86 22.70
C PHE A 31 2.77 -17.44 22.16
N PHE A 32 3.43 -16.58 22.95
CA PHE A 32 3.76 -15.21 22.52
C PHE A 32 4.77 -15.17 21.37
N VAL A 33 5.77 -16.05 21.41
CA VAL A 33 6.78 -16.13 20.36
C VAL A 33 6.15 -16.64 19.05
N ASP A 34 5.32 -17.67 19.14
CA ASP A 34 4.63 -18.23 17.98
C ASP A 34 3.70 -17.19 17.34
N LEU A 35 2.87 -16.52 18.15
CA LEU A 35 1.99 -15.44 17.70
C LEU A 35 2.75 -14.31 16.97
N LEU A 36 3.84 -13.80 17.56
CA LEU A 36 4.61 -12.73 16.94
C LEU A 36 5.34 -13.20 15.67
N THR A 37 5.74 -14.46 15.61
CA THR A 37 6.36 -15.05 14.42
C THR A 37 5.35 -15.17 13.28
N ASP A 38 4.14 -15.65 13.58
CA ASP A 38 3.03 -15.76 12.63
C ASP A 38 2.60 -14.37 12.12
N LEU A 39 2.51 -13.38 13.02
CA LEU A 39 2.24 -12.00 12.64
C LEU A 39 3.33 -11.44 11.73
N ASN A 40 4.60 -11.68 12.03
CA ASN A 40 5.70 -11.22 11.19
C ASN A 40 5.65 -11.85 9.79
N PHE A 41 5.36 -13.15 9.70
CA PHE A 41 5.18 -13.84 8.43
C PHE A 41 4.00 -13.27 7.64
N THR A 42 2.85 -13.09 8.29
CA THR A 42 1.62 -12.56 7.68
C THR A 42 1.82 -11.14 7.17
N LEU A 43 2.42 -10.26 7.97
CA LEU A 43 2.73 -8.89 7.58
C LEU A 43 3.73 -8.83 6.42
N LYS A 44 4.75 -9.69 6.43
CA LYS A 44 5.71 -9.79 5.34
C LYS A 44 5.02 -10.18 4.03
N SER A 45 4.20 -11.23 4.05
CA SER A 45 3.44 -11.69 2.87
C SER A 45 2.45 -10.62 2.40
N TYR A 46 1.77 -9.93 3.32
CA TYR A 46 0.88 -8.82 3.02
C TYR A 46 1.62 -7.65 2.33
N ILE A 47 2.76 -7.21 2.86
CA ILE A 47 3.54 -6.11 2.27
C ILE A 47 4.02 -6.49 0.87
N GLN A 48 4.52 -7.71 0.69
CA GLN A 48 4.94 -8.20 -0.64
C GLN A 48 3.78 -8.23 -1.64
N GLY A 49 2.61 -8.69 -1.19
CA GLY A 49 1.37 -8.64 -1.96
C GLY A 49 0.99 -7.20 -2.32
N GLN A 50 0.99 -6.29 -1.35
CA GLN A 50 0.60 -4.89 -1.55
C GLN A 50 1.54 -4.15 -2.51
N VAL A 51 2.84 -4.44 -2.48
CA VAL A 51 3.80 -3.91 -3.48
C VAL A 51 3.41 -4.38 -4.88
N THR A 52 3.08 -5.65 -5.05
CA THR A 52 2.67 -6.21 -6.33
C THR A 52 1.35 -5.58 -6.82
N VAL A 53 0.36 -5.47 -5.95
CA VAL A 53 -0.93 -4.79 -6.24
C VAL A 53 -0.69 -3.35 -6.68
N SER A 54 0.16 -2.61 -5.96
CA SER A 54 0.44 -1.20 -6.24
C SER A 54 1.17 -0.98 -7.57
N VAL A 55 2.07 -1.89 -7.96
CA VAL A 55 2.71 -1.87 -9.28
C VAL A 55 1.68 -2.09 -10.38
N ILE A 56 0.79 -3.08 -10.23
CA ILE A 56 -0.25 -3.37 -11.22
C ILE A 56 -1.23 -2.19 -11.33
N LEU A 57 -1.69 -1.64 -10.20
CA LEU A 57 -2.53 -0.43 -10.17
C LEU A 57 -1.84 0.72 -10.91
N GLY A 58 -0.55 0.94 -10.65
CA GLY A 58 0.23 1.97 -11.33
C GLY A 58 0.24 1.81 -12.85
N ILE A 59 0.37 0.58 -13.36
CA ILE A 59 0.29 0.29 -14.80
C ILE A 59 -1.09 0.66 -15.35
N PHE A 60 -2.18 0.29 -14.66
CA PHE A 60 -3.54 0.67 -15.08
C PHE A 60 -3.74 2.18 -15.12
N LEU A 61 -3.30 2.90 -14.09
CA LEU A 61 -3.37 4.36 -14.04
C LEU A 61 -2.51 5.01 -15.13
N TYR A 62 -1.32 4.48 -15.39
CA TYR A 62 -0.45 4.98 -16.47
C TYR A 62 -1.12 4.87 -17.83
N ILE A 63 -1.69 3.70 -18.14
CA ILE A 63 -2.40 3.47 -19.40
C ILE A 63 -3.61 4.41 -19.49
N GLY A 64 -4.43 4.46 -18.43
CA GLY A 64 -5.63 5.29 -18.40
C GLY A 64 -5.34 6.77 -18.59
N TYR A 65 -4.38 7.32 -17.86
CA TYR A 65 -3.98 8.73 -17.97
C TYR A 65 -3.28 9.05 -19.30
N SER A 66 -2.62 8.07 -19.93
CA SER A 66 -2.02 8.27 -21.26
C SER A 66 -3.08 8.41 -22.35
N ILE A 67 -4.25 7.79 -22.20
CA ILE A 67 -5.35 7.91 -23.19
C ILE A 67 -5.91 9.34 -23.24
N ILE A 68 -5.84 10.06 -22.13
CA ILE A 68 -6.35 11.43 -21.99
C ILE A 68 -5.25 12.48 -22.01
N ASP A 69 -4.02 12.07 -22.35
CA ASP A 69 -2.82 12.93 -22.41
C ASP A 69 -2.62 13.81 -21.17
N LEU A 70 -2.89 13.26 -19.97
CA LEU A 70 -2.76 14.02 -18.73
C LEU A 70 -1.29 14.43 -18.50
N PRO A 71 -0.98 15.68 -18.12
CA PRO A 71 0.40 16.07 -17.88
C PRO A 71 0.97 15.36 -16.63
N TYR A 72 2.29 15.12 -16.65
CA TYR A 72 3.04 14.53 -15.53
C TYR A 72 2.64 13.09 -15.12
N ILE A 73 2.16 12.27 -16.07
CA ILE A 73 1.74 10.86 -15.83
C ILE A 73 2.74 10.06 -14.99
N PRO A 74 4.05 9.99 -15.33
CA PRO A 74 4.97 9.14 -14.58
C PRO A 74 5.10 9.55 -13.11
N LEU A 75 5.04 10.86 -12.83
CA LEU A 75 5.10 11.39 -11.47
C LEU A 75 3.84 11.04 -10.68
N LEU A 76 2.67 11.22 -11.29
CA LEU A 76 1.37 10.91 -10.68
C LEU A 76 1.23 9.42 -10.37
N VAL A 77 1.62 8.57 -11.31
CA VAL A 77 1.53 7.11 -11.15
C VAL A 77 2.52 6.60 -10.10
N LEU A 78 3.74 7.15 -10.07
CA LEU A 78 4.71 6.80 -9.02
C LEU A 78 4.19 7.20 -7.64
N PHE A 79 3.64 8.41 -7.52
CA PHE A 79 3.02 8.86 -6.28
C PHE A 79 1.86 7.95 -5.87
N ALA A 80 0.96 7.63 -6.81
CA ALA A 80 -0.16 6.73 -6.56
C ALA A 80 0.31 5.34 -6.11
N GLY A 81 1.32 4.76 -6.77
CA GLY A 81 1.88 3.47 -6.38
C GLY A 81 2.46 3.48 -4.95
N VAL A 82 3.16 4.54 -4.56
CA VAL A 82 3.68 4.69 -3.18
C VAL A 82 2.54 4.93 -2.20
N ALA A 83 1.59 5.80 -2.53
CA ALA A 83 0.44 6.09 -1.70
C ALA A 83 -0.39 4.82 -1.44
N ASN A 84 -0.55 3.96 -2.46
CA ASN A 84 -1.32 2.72 -2.37
C ASN A 84 -0.71 1.69 -1.41
N LEU A 85 0.55 1.84 -0.99
CA LEU A 85 1.14 1.02 0.06
C LEU A 85 0.57 1.33 1.45
N ILE A 86 -0.04 2.52 1.63
CA ILE A 86 -0.65 2.94 2.89
C ILE A 86 -2.13 2.50 2.87
N PRO A 87 -2.53 1.50 3.66
CA PRO A 87 -3.92 1.03 3.69
C PRO A 87 -4.88 2.14 4.09
N PHE A 88 -6.11 2.12 3.55
CA PHE A 88 -7.20 3.11 3.76
C PHE A 88 -6.93 4.53 3.24
N LEU A 89 -5.69 5.01 3.27
CA LEU A 89 -5.31 6.33 2.77
C LEU A 89 -4.88 6.30 1.30
N GLY A 90 -4.45 5.14 0.81
CA GLY A 90 -3.83 4.99 -0.50
C GLY A 90 -4.70 5.43 -1.66
N SER A 91 -5.98 5.09 -1.69
CA SER A 91 -6.87 5.49 -2.80
C SER A 91 -7.13 7.00 -2.85
N TRP A 92 -7.39 7.62 -1.68
CA TRP A 92 -7.62 9.06 -1.59
C TRP A 92 -6.36 9.87 -1.92
N LEU A 93 -5.22 9.44 -1.39
CA LEU A 93 -3.93 10.06 -1.70
C LEU A 93 -3.60 9.88 -3.19
N SER A 94 -3.76 8.69 -3.75
CA SER A 94 -3.49 8.42 -5.18
C SER A 94 -4.31 9.30 -6.12
N PHE A 95 -5.59 9.50 -5.79
CA PHE A 95 -6.50 10.31 -6.61
C PHE A 95 -6.23 11.81 -6.48
N ALA A 96 -5.91 12.32 -5.29
CA ALA A 96 -5.83 13.75 -5.01
C ALA A 96 -4.95 14.58 -5.98
N PRO A 97 -3.67 14.23 -6.26
CA PRO A 97 -2.84 15.04 -7.16
C PRO A 97 -3.30 14.96 -8.62
N ALA A 98 -3.80 13.80 -9.07
CA ALA A 98 -4.34 13.65 -10.41
C ALA A 98 -5.65 14.44 -10.59
N ALA A 99 -6.52 14.43 -9.58
CA ALA A 99 -7.74 15.21 -9.53
C ALA A 99 -7.47 16.72 -9.62
N ILE A 100 -6.50 17.21 -8.82
CA ILE A 100 -6.10 18.63 -8.85
C ILE A 100 -5.59 19.01 -10.24
N LEU A 101 -4.71 18.20 -10.84
CA LEU A 101 -4.22 18.46 -12.20
C LEU A 101 -5.34 18.40 -13.25
N GLY A 102 -6.25 17.44 -13.14
CA GLY A 102 -7.41 17.36 -14.02
C GLY A 102 -8.29 18.61 -13.96
N ILE A 103 -8.53 19.16 -12.76
CA ILE A 103 -9.31 20.40 -12.58
C ILE A 103 -8.59 21.60 -13.21
N ILE A 104 -7.27 21.68 -13.03
CA ILE A 104 -6.46 22.78 -13.58
C ILE A 104 -6.45 22.75 -15.11
N ASP A 105 -6.38 21.56 -15.70
CA ASP A 105 -6.37 21.38 -17.15
C ASP A 105 -7.74 21.69 -17.79
N SER A 106 -8.79 20.95 -17.43
CA SER A 106 -10.16 21.26 -17.85
C SER A 106 -11.22 20.47 -17.07
N PRO A 107 -12.46 20.97 -16.93
CA PRO A 107 -13.55 20.21 -16.31
C PRO A 107 -13.79 18.84 -16.96
N THR A 108 -13.57 18.72 -18.27
CA THR A 108 -13.67 17.46 -19.01
C THR A 108 -12.56 16.48 -18.65
N THR A 109 -11.31 16.96 -18.52
CA THR A 109 -10.17 16.13 -18.10
C THR A 109 -10.38 15.62 -16.67
N PHE A 110 -10.86 16.47 -15.76
CA PHE A 110 -11.21 16.04 -14.40
C PHE A 110 -12.22 14.88 -14.36
N ILE A 111 -13.29 14.96 -15.16
CA ILE A 111 -14.30 13.89 -15.24
C ILE A 111 -13.65 12.58 -15.71
N TRP A 112 -12.79 12.64 -16.72
CA TRP A 112 -12.06 11.47 -17.20
C TRP A 112 -11.10 10.90 -16.16
N VAL A 113 -10.36 11.75 -15.44
CA VAL A 113 -9.49 11.32 -14.33
C VAL A 113 -10.30 10.57 -13.27
N CYS A 114 -11.47 11.08 -12.89
CA CYS A 114 -12.37 10.40 -11.94
C CYS A 114 -12.79 9.02 -12.45
N ILE A 115 -13.23 8.92 -13.70
CA ILE A 115 -13.69 7.66 -14.31
C ILE A 115 -12.54 6.64 -14.37
N ILE A 116 -11.38 7.03 -14.90
CA ILE A 116 -10.21 6.17 -15.04
C ILE A 116 -9.76 5.67 -13.66
N THR A 117 -9.64 6.58 -12.68
CA THR A 117 -9.18 6.24 -11.33
C THR A 117 -10.16 5.30 -10.63
N LEU A 118 -11.46 5.52 -10.80
CA LEU A 118 -12.51 4.66 -10.25
C LEU A 118 -12.45 3.27 -10.86
N ILE A 119 -12.30 3.14 -12.18
CA ILE A 119 -12.15 1.85 -12.86
C ILE A 119 -10.88 1.14 -12.36
N ALA A 120 -9.75 1.84 -12.28
CA ALA A 120 -8.49 1.27 -11.83
C ALA A 120 -8.58 0.74 -10.38
N HIS A 121 -9.15 1.52 -9.46
CA HIS A 121 -9.36 1.05 -8.07
C HIS A 121 -10.41 -0.06 -7.97
N GLN A 122 -11.40 -0.09 -8.86
CA GLN A 122 -12.36 -1.20 -8.88
C GLN A 122 -11.69 -2.51 -9.32
N LEU A 123 -10.82 -2.46 -10.33
CA LEU A 123 -10.02 -3.60 -10.76
C LEU A 123 -9.05 -4.02 -9.66
N GLU A 124 -8.42 -3.06 -8.98
CA GLU A 124 -7.57 -3.31 -7.81
C GLU A 124 -8.32 -4.10 -6.74
N GLY A 125 -9.42 -3.55 -6.23
CA GLY A 125 -10.15 -4.14 -5.10
C GLY A 125 -10.82 -5.48 -5.43
N ASN A 126 -11.37 -5.63 -6.64
CA ASN A 126 -12.17 -6.82 -6.97
C ASN A 126 -11.38 -7.93 -7.65
N ILE A 127 -10.28 -7.61 -8.33
CA ILE A 127 -9.56 -8.58 -9.16
C ILE A 127 -8.12 -8.72 -8.69
N ILE A 128 -7.37 -7.63 -8.61
CA ILE A 128 -5.92 -7.69 -8.36
C ILE A 128 -5.66 -8.14 -6.92
N THR A 129 -6.28 -7.48 -5.94
CA THR A 129 -6.08 -7.76 -4.52
C THR A 129 -6.45 -9.20 -4.15
N PRO A 130 -7.62 -9.76 -4.52
CA PRO A 130 -7.94 -11.16 -4.23
C PRO A 130 -7.00 -12.15 -4.92
N ASN A 131 -6.57 -11.88 -6.15
CA ASN A 131 -5.68 -12.79 -6.88
C ASN A 131 -4.23 -12.80 -6.35
N VAL A 132 -3.77 -11.67 -5.82
CA VAL A 132 -2.42 -11.52 -5.26
C VAL A 132 -2.39 -11.94 -3.80
N MET A 133 -3.38 -11.54 -3.00
CA MET A 133 -3.42 -11.78 -1.56
C MET A 133 -4.13 -13.08 -1.18
N GLY A 134 -5.02 -13.62 -2.02
CA GLY A 134 -5.79 -14.83 -1.73
C GLY A 134 -5.02 -16.15 -1.89
N LYS A 135 -3.72 -16.11 -2.22
CA LYS A 135 -2.86 -17.30 -2.39
C LYS A 135 -1.97 -17.59 -1.17
N SER A 136 -2.27 -17.01 0.00
CA SER A 136 -1.54 -17.24 1.25
C SER A 136 -2.42 -17.87 2.31
#